data_AF-A0A0C9YUT4-F1
#
_entry.id   AF-A0A0C9YUT4-F1
#
_cell.length_a   1.000
_cell.length_b   1.000
_cell.length_c   1.000
_cell.angle_alpha   90.00
_cell.angle_beta   90.00
_cell.angle_gamma   90.00
#
_symmetry.space_group_name_H-M   'P 1'
#
loop_
_entity.id
_entity.type
_entity.pdbx_description
1 polymer ?
#
loop_
_entity_poly.entity_id
_entity_poly.type
_entity_poly.pdbx_seq_one_letter_code
_entity_poly.pdbx_strand_id
1 'polypeptide(L)'
;LCKMVILAWKQHMDSLKAELPVGHLTMENADHNDKMMEALEEMLLKCDISFNRKDQHIHCLPHVLNICCGHVVDRLTNQGLIKTAGTWIPKLPEDLDDQQTYREALESDPIVLGHNIYKLSQMQGRVLRDFELALEIPHQAIWALSHEHLPTLCKYLVTFERFYDTWKQLHDDDEKTHLCPYVQRGLEWVEKYYHHMGDTKAYIISMHK
;
A
#
# COMPACT_ATOMS: atom_id res chain seq x y z
N LEU A 1 -22.43 -14.04 -41.75
CA LEU A 1 -21.92 -13.10 -40.74
C LEU A 1 -22.61 -13.26 -39.38
N CYS A 2 -23.92 -12.97 -39.20
CA CYS A 2 -24.60 -13.06 -37.90
C CYS A 2 -24.50 -14.44 -37.19
N LYS A 3 -24.69 -15.56 -37.90
CA LYS A 3 -24.58 -16.90 -37.30
C LYS A 3 -23.18 -17.23 -36.77
N MET A 4 -22.13 -16.76 -37.46
CA MET A 4 -20.74 -16.96 -37.03
C MET A 4 -20.41 -16.14 -35.78
N VAL A 5 -20.91 -14.90 -35.71
CA VAL A 5 -20.76 -14.04 -34.53
C VAL A 5 -21.42 -14.67 -33.31
N ILE A 6 -22.65 -15.17 -33.45
CA ILE A 6 -23.37 -15.84 -32.36
C ILE A 6 -22.63 -17.10 -31.88
N LEU A 7 -22.07 -17.89 -32.80
CA LEU A 7 -21.33 -19.10 -32.47
C LEU A 7 -20.03 -18.78 -31.71
N ALA A 8 -19.27 -17.79 -32.19
CA ALA A 8 -18.04 -17.33 -31.53
C ALA A 8 -18.34 -16.79 -30.12
N TRP A 9 -19.43 -16.05 -29.95
CA TRP A 9 -19.85 -15.52 -28.66
C TRP A 9 -20.24 -16.63 -27.67
N LYS A 10 -20.94 -17.68 -28.14
CA LYS A 10 -21.25 -18.86 -27.33
C LYS A 10 -19.98 -19.58 -26.86
N GLN A 11 -19.06 -19.84 -27.79
CA GLN A 11 -17.78 -20.48 -27.45
C GLN A 11 -16.97 -19.68 -26.43
N HIS A 12 -16.94 -18.35 -26.58
CA HIS A 12 -16.27 -17.47 -25.61
C HIS A 12 -16.94 -17.53 -24.24
N MET A 13 -18.28 -17.49 -24.19
CA MET A 13 -19.03 -17.60 -22.93
C MET A 13 -18.85 -18.98 -22.26
N ASP A 14 -18.78 -20.06 -23.03
CA ASP A 14 -18.52 -21.40 -22.50
C ASP A 14 -17.08 -21.50 -21.93
N SER A 15 -16.09 -20.88 -22.59
CA SER A 15 -14.71 -20.77 -22.07
C SER A 15 -14.68 -19.99 -20.75
N LEU A 16 -15.33 -18.83 -20.72
CA LEU A 16 -15.42 -18.01 -19.50
C LEU A 16 -16.08 -18.77 -18.35
N LYS A 17 -17.15 -19.52 -18.61
CA LYS A 17 -17.80 -20.37 -17.61
C LYS A 17 -16.91 -21.50 -17.11
N ALA A 18 -15.97 -22.01 -17.93
CA ALA A 18 -15.01 -23.01 -17.50
C ALA A 18 -13.87 -22.39 -16.67
N GLU A 19 -13.51 -21.13 -16.95
CA GLU A 19 -12.46 -20.40 -16.25
C GLU A 19 -12.94 -19.82 -14.91
N LEU A 20 -14.12 -19.20 -14.84
CA LEU A 20 -14.65 -18.55 -13.63
C LEU A 20 -14.74 -19.43 -12.36
N PRO A 21 -15.02 -20.74 -12.43
CA PRO A 21 -15.01 -21.63 -11.26
C PRO A 21 -13.63 -21.79 -10.60
N VAL A 22 -12.56 -21.55 -11.35
CA VAL A 22 -11.16 -21.75 -10.91
C VAL A 22 -10.31 -20.48 -11.00
N GLY A 23 -10.83 -19.46 -11.68
CA GLY A 23 -10.19 -18.19 -11.94
C GLY A 23 -10.29 -17.24 -10.75
N HIS A 24 -9.47 -16.21 -10.78
CA HIS A 24 -9.41 -15.18 -9.76
C HIS A 24 -9.53 -13.81 -10.42
N LEU A 25 -10.15 -12.86 -9.74
CA LEU A 25 -10.32 -11.48 -10.19
C LEU A 25 -9.43 -10.58 -9.35
N THR A 26 -8.59 -9.79 -10.02
CA THR A 26 -7.76 -8.78 -9.37
C THR A 26 -8.41 -7.40 -9.52
N MET A 27 -8.69 -6.72 -8.41
CA MET A 27 -9.34 -5.41 -8.40
C MET A 27 -8.73 -4.48 -7.34
N GLU A 28 -8.99 -3.18 -7.44
CA GLU A 28 -8.58 -2.22 -6.39
C GLU A 28 -9.36 -2.45 -5.08
N ASN A 29 -8.81 -2.03 -3.95
CA ASN A 29 -9.29 -2.46 -2.63
C ASN A 29 -10.37 -1.53 -2.06
N ALA A 30 -11.23 -1.00 -2.93
CA ALA A 30 -12.31 -0.13 -2.55
C ALA A 30 -13.54 -0.93 -2.08
N ASP A 31 -14.25 -0.47 -1.06
CA ASP A 31 -15.43 -1.14 -0.49
C ASP A 31 -16.53 -1.45 -1.53
N HIS A 32 -16.61 -0.67 -2.63
CA HIS A 32 -17.57 -0.94 -3.69
C HIS A 32 -17.22 -2.22 -4.47
N ASN A 33 -15.95 -2.59 -4.54
CA ASN A 33 -15.49 -3.81 -5.20
C ASN A 33 -15.85 -5.05 -4.38
N ASP A 34 -15.83 -4.95 -3.05
CA ASP A 34 -16.35 -6.02 -2.20
C ASP A 34 -17.83 -6.27 -2.51
N LYS A 35 -18.67 -5.22 -2.52
CA LYS A 35 -20.09 -5.33 -2.89
C LYS A 35 -20.31 -5.86 -4.30
N MET A 36 -19.47 -5.46 -5.25
CA MET A 36 -19.49 -6.01 -6.61
C MET A 36 -19.21 -7.52 -6.59
N MET A 37 -18.24 -7.98 -5.80
CA MET A 37 -17.92 -9.41 -5.67
C MET A 37 -19.04 -10.19 -4.97
N GLU A 38 -19.77 -9.59 -4.01
CA GLU A 38 -20.99 -10.18 -3.44
C GLU A 38 -22.07 -10.36 -4.52
N ALA A 39 -22.35 -9.30 -5.29
CA ALA A 39 -23.35 -9.35 -6.36
C ALA A 39 -22.96 -10.35 -7.46
N LEU A 40 -21.67 -10.44 -7.79
CA LEU A 40 -21.13 -11.38 -8.76
C LEU A 40 -21.32 -12.83 -8.28
N GLU A 41 -21.00 -13.11 -7.03
CA GLU A 41 -21.22 -14.42 -6.40
C GLU A 41 -22.70 -14.84 -6.48
N GLU A 42 -23.63 -13.94 -6.12
CA GLU A 42 -25.06 -14.21 -6.24
C GLU A 42 -25.52 -14.50 -7.67
N MET A 43 -24.97 -13.78 -8.66
CA MET A 43 -25.30 -13.98 -10.08
C MET A 43 -24.75 -15.30 -10.61
N LEU A 44 -23.54 -15.69 -10.22
CA LEU A 44 -22.90 -16.93 -10.63
C LEU A 44 -23.57 -18.15 -9.99
N LEU A 45 -23.96 -18.07 -8.71
CA LEU A 45 -24.70 -19.11 -8.02
C LEU A 45 -26.07 -19.40 -8.69
N LYS A 46 -26.76 -18.37 -9.20
CA LYS A 46 -27.99 -18.54 -10.00
C LYS A 46 -27.77 -19.31 -11.30
N CYS A 47 -26.53 -19.39 -11.76
CA CYS A 47 -26.12 -20.11 -12.96
C CYS A 47 -25.45 -21.47 -12.64
N ASP A 48 -25.52 -21.93 -11.38
CA ASP A 48 -24.88 -23.15 -10.88
C ASP A 48 -23.34 -23.14 -11.01
N ILE A 49 -22.75 -21.94 -10.93
CA ILE A 49 -21.30 -21.75 -10.94
C ILE A 49 -20.84 -21.49 -9.51
N SER A 50 -20.06 -22.42 -8.96
CA SER A 50 -19.41 -22.25 -7.66
C SER A 50 -18.42 -21.10 -7.74
N PHE A 51 -18.64 -20.07 -6.93
CA PHE A 51 -17.77 -18.92 -6.80
C PHE A 51 -17.66 -18.53 -5.33
N ASN A 52 -16.45 -18.24 -4.86
CA ASN A 52 -16.19 -17.75 -3.51
C ASN A 52 -15.60 -16.35 -3.62
N ARG A 53 -16.41 -15.35 -3.28
CA ARG A 53 -16.03 -13.93 -3.38
C ARG A 53 -14.78 -13.54 -2.59
N LYS A 54 -14.43 -14.26 -1.52
CA LYS A 54 -13.23 -13.96 -0.71
C LYS A 54 -11.99 -14.63 -1.25
N ASP A 55 -12.11 -15.89 -1.67
CA ASP A 55 -10.99 -16.69 -2.16
C ASP A 55 -10.59 -16.28 -3.59
N GLN A 56 -11.57 -15.89 -4.41
CA GLN A 56 -11.37 -15.52 -5.81
C GLN A 56 -11.22 -14.02 -6.02
N HIS A 57 -11.14 -13.23 -4.94
CA HIS A 57 -10.80 -11.80 -4.98
C HIS A 57 -9.34 -11.59 -4.60
N ILE A 58 -8.52 -11.22 -5.58
CA ILE A 58 -7.12 -10.85 -5.39
C ILE A 58 -7.06 -9.33 -5.24
N HIS A 59 -6.53 -8.88 -4.13
CA HIS A 59 -6.36 -7.47 -3.85
C HIS A 59 -5.22 -6.90 -4.70
N CYS A 60 -5.42 -5.71 -5.26
CA CYS A 60 -4.39 -4.99 -5.98
C CYS A 60 -3.31 -4.51 -5.00
N LEU A 61 -2.15 -5.18 -5.02
CA LEU A 61 -1.03 -4.86 -4.12
C LEU A 61 -0.47 -3.44 -4.30
N PRO A 62 -0.30 -2.90 -5.53
CA PRO A 62 0.02 -1.48 -5.69
C PRO A 62 -0.97 -0.54 -4.99
N HIS A 63 -2.27 -0.88 -5.00
CA HIS A 63 -3.29 -0.09 -4.33
C HIS A 63 -3.19 -0.22 -2.80
N VAL A 64 -2.85 -1.41 -2.27
CA VAL A 64 -2.53 -1.59 -0.83
C VAL A 64 -1.38 -0.68 -0.42
N LEU A 65 -0.28 -0.69 -1.17
CA LEU A 65 0.90 0.13 -0.87
C LEU A 65 0.55 1.61 -0.87
N ASN A 66 -0.25 2.05 -1.86
CA ASN A 66 -0.71 3.43 -1.94
C ASN A 66 -1.58 3.84 -0.73
N ILE A 67 -2.47 2.96 -0.25
CA ILE A 67 -3.24 3.19 0.98
C ILE A 67 -2.31 3.36 2.18
N CYS A 68 -1.30 2.49 2.30
CA CYS A 68 -0.32 2.56 3.38
C CYS A 68 0.46 3.89 3.35
N CYS A 69 0.90 4.35 2.17
CA CYS A 69 1.50 5.67 1.99
C CYS A 69 0.57 6.79 2.41
N GLY A 70 -0.70 6.72 2.00
CA GLY A 70 -1.72 7.71 2.36
C GLY A 70 -1.82 7.87 3.88
N HIS A 71 -1.81 6.77 4.61
CA HIS A 71 -1.83 6.81 6.08
C HIS A 71 -0.56 7.38 6.71
N VAL A 72 0.62 7.15 6.12
CA VAL A 72 1.87 7.79 6.56
C VAL A 72 1.81 9.30 6.32
N VAL A 73 1.39 9.72 5.11
CA VAL A 73 1.27 11.14 4.74
C VAL A 73 0.23 11.86 5.62
N ASP A 74 -0.93 11.26 5.83
CA ASP A 74 -1.97 11.78 6.73
C ASP A 74 -1.40 11.97 8.14
N ARG A 75 -0.58 11.03 8.62
CA ARG A 75 0.04 11.12 9.94
C ARG A 75 1.10 12.23 10.01
N LEU A 76 1.92 12.35 8.96
CA LEU A 76 2.97 13.38 8.83
C LEU A 76 2.38 14.79 8.77
N THR A 77 1.19 14.95 8.18
CA THR A 77 0.50 16.23 8.02
C THR A 77 -0.49 16.53 9.17
N ASN A 78 -0.66 15.61 10.12
CA ASN A 78 -1.61 15.76 11.23
C ASN A 78 -1.07 16.66 12.36
N GLN A 79 -1.60 17.88 12.43
CA GLN A 79 -1.25 18.89 13.43
C GLN A 79 -1.37 18.46 14.89
N GLY A 80 -2.25 17.50 15.23
CA GLY A 80 -2.44 17.02 16.60
C GLY A 80 -1.30 16.13 17.09
N LEU A 81 -0.64 15.42 16.19
CA LEU A 81 0.41 14.44 16.50
C LEU A 81 1.80 15.02 16.38
N ILE A 82 1.97 16.00 15.50
CA ILE A 82 3.16 16.85 15.48
C ILE A 82 3.41 17.42 16.89
N LYS A 83 2.34 17.82 17.61
CA LYS A 83 2.42 18.31 19.00
C LYS A 83 2.91 17.25 20.00
N THR A 84 2.59 15.97 19.80
CA THR A 84 2.93 14.86 20.72
C THR A 84 4.29 14.24 20.41
N ALA A 85 4.72 14.20 19.15
CA ALA A 85 6.04 13.68 18.76
C ALA A 85 7.18 14.47 19.43
N GLY A 86 7.00 15.78 19.63
CA GLY A 86 7.99 16.61 20.33
C GLY A 86 8.15 16.35 21.82
N THR A 87 7.32 15.51 22.43
CA THR A 87 7.51 15.08 23.83
C THR A 87 8.43 13.85 23.95
N TRP A 88 8.65 13.14 22.85
CA TRP A 88 9.34 11.84 22.81
C TRP A 88 10.78 11.92 22.28
N ILE A 89 11.17 13.03 21.66
CA ILE A 89 12.50 13.20 21.07
C ILE A 89 13.46 13.61 22.21
N PRO A 90 14.39 12.75 22.65
CA PRO A 90 15.48 13.20 23.50
C PRO A 90 16.25 14.27 22.72
N LYS A 91 16.65 15.36 23.37
CA LYS A 91 17.44 16.43 22.75
C LYS A 91 18.54 15.80 21.86
N LEU A 92 18.41 15.95 20.54
CA LEU A 92 19.51 15.65 19.64
C LEU A 92 20.71 16.52 20.05
N PRO A 93 21.95 16.06 19.82
CA PRO A 93 23.16 16.80 20.20
C PRO A 93 23.08 18.25 19.73
N GLU A 94 23.32 19.19 20.67
CA GLU A 94 23.28 20.65 20.54
C GLU A 94 24.41 21.21 19.65
N ASP A 95 24.73 20.54 18.55
CA ASP A 95 25.64 21.09 17.56
C ASP A 95 24.89 21.15 16.24
N LEU A 96 24.47 22.37 15.89
CA LEU A 96 24.31 22.95 14.56
C LEU A 96 23.51 24.26 14.69
N ASP A 97 23.84 25.23 13.83
CA ASP A 97 23.50 26.66 13.78
C ASP A 97 21.98 27.02 13.71
N ASP A 98 21.09 26.13 14.12
CA ASP A 98 19.64 26.29 14.13
C ASP A 98 19.09 25.69 15.43
N GLN A 99 18.61 26.53 16.36
CA GLN A 99 17.98 26.09 17.62
C GLN A 99 16.65 25.34 17.41
N GLN A 100 16.22 25.17 16.16
CA GLN A 100 14.95 24.58 15.80
C GLN A 100 14.95 23.06 16.04
N THR A 101 14.04 22.60 16.88
CA THR A 101 13.77 21.17 17.09
C THR A 101 13.09 20.55 15.87
N TYR A 102 13.18 19.23 15.73
CA TYR A 102 12.50 18.48 14.65
C TYR A 102 10.99 18.79 14.61
N ARG A 103 10.38 18.95 15.78
CA ARG A 103 8.97 19.33 15.92
C ARG A 103 8.71 20.70 15.33
N GLU A 104 9.45 21.72 15.74
CA GLU A 104 9.24 23.10 15.25
C GLU A 104 9.47 23.19 13.74
N ALA A 105 10.43 22.41 13.22
CA ALA A 105 10.65 22.28 11.78
C ALA A 105 9.45 21.63 11.08
N LEU A 106 8.89 20.57 11.66
CA LEU A 106 7.70 19.90 11.12
C LEU A 106 6.43 20.78 11.22
N GLU A 107 6.22 21.51 12.32
CA GLU A 107 5.10 22.45 12.51
C GLU A 107 5.14 23.63 11.55
N SER A 108 6.34 24.04 11.13
CA SER A 108 6.52 25.16 10.20
C SER A 108 6.10 24.86 8.75
N ASP A 109 5.64 23.64 8.47
CA ASP A 109 5.28 23.14 7.15
C ASP A 109 6.42 23.33 6.13
N PRO A 110 7.47 22.50 6.20
CA PRO A 110 8.65 22.66 5.37
C PRO A 110 8.33 22.46 3.87
N ILE A 111 7.22 21.81 3.52
CA ILE A 111 6.76 21.64 2.15
C ILE A 111 6.29 23.00 1.60
N VAL A 112 5.42 23.69 2.34
CA VAL A 112 4.93 25.02 1.95
C VAL A 112 6.06 26.04 1.91
N LEU A 113 6.98 25.99 2.87
CA LEU A 113 8.15 26.88 2.87
C LEU A 113 9.06 26.64 1.66
N GLY A 114 9.33 25.37 1.32
CA GLY A 114 10.13 25.01 0.15
C GLY A 114 9.48 25.43 -1.17
N HIS A 115 8.16 25.28 -1.30
CA HIS A 115 7.39 25.74 -2.47
C HIS A 115 7.45 27.25 -2.69
N ASN A 116 7.54 28.02 -1.61
CA ASN A 116 7.68 29.48 -1.66
C ASN A 116 9.13 29.94 -1.86
N ILE A 117 10.06 29.02 -2.16
CA ILE A 117 11.49 29.29 -2.44
C ILE A 117 12.18 29.96 -1.24
N TYR A 118 11.70 29.72 -0.01
CA TYR A 118 12.43 30.14 1.17
C TYR A 118 13.61 29.20 1.42
N LYS A 119 14.72 29.76 1.91
CA LYS A 119 15.83 28.96 2.39
C LYS A 119 15.36 28.20 3.63
N LEU A 120 15.20 26.88 3.50
CA LEU A 120 14.86 26.00 4.60
C LEU A 120 15.98 25.99 5.65
N SER A 121 15.58 25.93 6.91
CA SER A 121 16.46 25.62 8.03
C SER A 121 17.08 24.24 7.83
N GLN A 122 18.20 23.96 8.50
CA GLN A 122 18.81 22.64 8.40
C GLN A 122 17.87 21.54 8.91
N MET A 123 17.10 21.84 9.96
CA MET A 123 16.15 20.90 10.55
C MET A 123 14.95 20.67 9.64
N GLN A 124 14.40 21.71 9.00
CA GLN A 124 13.34 21.58 7.98
C GLN A 124 13.80 20.71 6.81
N GLY A 125 15.04 20.89 6.35
CA GLY A 125 15.64 20.03 5.34
C GLY A 125 15.79 18.56 5.80
N ARG A 126 16.08 18.32 7.09
CA ARG A 126 16.13 16.97 7.66
C ARG A 126 14.74 16.32 7.65
N VAL A 127 13.71 17.04 8.08
CA VAL A 127 12.30 16.57 8.06
C VAL A 127 11.90 16.13 6.64
N LEU A 128 12.20 16.93 5.62
CA LEU A 128 11.86 16.56 4.24
C LEU A 128 12.61 15.33 3.74
N ARG A 129 13.89 15.16 4.09
CA ARG A 129 14.64 13.93 3.76
C ARG A 129 14.06 12.69 4.44
N ASP A 130 13.55 12.84 5.65
CA ASP A 130 12.90 11.72 6.34
C ASP A 130 11.57 11.33 5.69
N PHE A 131 10.82 12.32 5.16
CA PHE A 131 9.60 12.06 4.39
C PHE A 131 9.94 11.34 3.10
N GLU A 132 10.95 11.83 2.39
CA GLU A 132 11.48 11.20 1.18
C GLU A 132 11.85 9.75 1.47
N LEU A 133 12.63 9.47 2.52
CA LEU A 133 13.01 8.11 2.89
C LEU A 133 11.80 7.20 3.16
N ALA A 134 10.81 7.68 3.93
CA ALA A 134 9.62 6.90 4.26
C ALA A 134 8.76 6.56 3.03
N LEU A 135 8.70 7.48 2.05
CA LEU A 135 7.89 7.36 0.84
C LEU A 135 8.65 6.72 -0.35
N GLU A 136 9.97 6.74 -0.35
CA GLU A 136 10.79 6.13 -1.39
C GLU A 136 10.65 4.60 -1.40
N ILE A 137 10.59 3.99 -0.20
CA ILE A 137 10.43 2.55 -0.04
C ILE A 137 9.16 2.02 -0.74
N PRO A 138 7.93 2.54 -0.44
CA PRO A 138 6.74 2.13 -1.17
C PRO A 138 6.74 2.59 -2.62
N HIS A 139 7.34 3.73 -2.97
CA HIS A 139 7.45 4.17 -4.36
C HIS A 139 8.16 3.13 -5.21
N GLN A 140 9.33 2.66 -4.76
CA GLN A 140 10.10 1.62 -5.44
C GLN A 140 9.32 0.31 -5.55
N ALA A 141 8.59 -0.08 -4.50
CA ALA A 141 7.74 -1.26 -4.53
C ALA A 141 6.58 -1.12 -5.53
N ILE A 142 5.85 0.00 -5.53
CA ILE A 142 4.78 0.28 -6.49
C ILE A 142 5.32 0.27 -7.92
N TRP A 143 6.47 0.90 -8.15
CA TRP A 143 7.11 0.93 -9.46
C TRP A 143 7.46 -0.49 -9.93
N ALA A 144 8.09 -1.29 -9.08
CA ALA A 144 8.43 -2.68 -9.39
C ALA A 144 7.20 -3.54 -9.71
N LEU A 145 6.09 -3.33 -9.00
CA LEU A 145 4.83 -4.03 -9.26
C LEU A 145 4.14 -3.53 -10.54
N SER A 146 4.28 -2.26 -10.88
CA SER A 146 3.56 -1.65 -12.01
C SER A 146 4.31 -1.74 -13.35
N HIS A 147 5.63 -1.96 -13.32
CA HIS A 147 6.45 -2.01 -14.53
C HIS A 147 6.49 -3.39 -15.21
N GLU A 148 6.02 -4.43 -14.53
CA GLU A 148 6.02 -5.80 -15.05
C GLU A 148 4.80 -6.02 -15.98
N HIS A 149 5.03 -6.46 -17.21
CA HIS A 149 3.97 -6.73 -18.19
C HIS A 149 3.25 -8.07 -17.97
N LEU A 150 3.91 -9.03 -17.31
CA LEU A 150 3.36 -10.35 -16.98
C LEU A 150 3.63 -10.70 -15.50
N PRO A 151 3.06 -9.93 -14.58
CA PRO A 151 3.34 -10.14 -13.18
C PRO A 151 2.62 -11.39 -12.67
N THR A 152 3.37 -12.19 -11.92
CA THR A 152 2.81 -13.33 -11.20
C THR A 152 2.53 -12.95 -9.77
N LEU A 153 1.52 -13.58 -9.17
CA LEU A 153 1.20 -13.37 -7.77
C LEU A 153 2.40 -13.65 -6.85
N CYS A 154 3.23 -14.64 -7.18
CA CYS A 154 4.49 -14.93 -6.48
C CYS A 154 5.47 -13.74 -6.50
N LYS A 155 5.73 -13.13 -7.67
CA LYS A 155 6.62 -11.98 -7.78
C LYS A 155 6.09 -10.80 -6.97
N TYR A 156 4.77 -10.59 -7.01
CA TYR A 156 4.14 -9.51 -6.28
C TYR A 156 4.23 -9.68 -4.76
N LEU A 157 4.04 -10.91 -4.27
CA LEU A 157 4.19 -11.24 -2.86
C LEU A 157 5.62 -10.98 -2.37
N VAL A 158 6.63 -11.42 -3.13
CA VAL A 158 8.04 -11.17 -2.78
C VAL A 158 8.34 -9.67 -2.67
N THR A 159 7.83 -8.86 -3.61
CA THR A 159 8.01 -7.40 -3.55
C THR A 159 7.26 -6.80 -2.36
N PHE A 160 6.05 -7.27 -2.05
CA PHE A 160 5.27 -6.82 -0.90
C PHE A 160 5.95 -7.16 0.43
N GLU A 161 6.48 -8.38 0.58
CA GLU A 161 7.21 -8.81 1.77
C GLU A 161 8.49 -8.02 1.96
N ARG A 162 9.26 -7.81 0.88
CA ARG A 162 10.46 -6.97 0.95
C ARG A 162 10.14 -5.55 1.40
N PHE A 163 9.05 -4.99 0.89
CA PHE A 163 8.55 -3.69 1.33
C PHE A 163 8.21 -3.69 2.83
N TYR A 164 7.46 -4.69 3.29
CA TYR A 164 7.06 -4.81 4.69
C TYR A 164 8.28 -4.93 5.62
N ASP A 165 9.24 -5.78 5.28
CA ASP A 165 10.48 -5.96 6.04
C ASP A 165 11.32 -4.68 6.07
N THR A 166 11.41 -3.96 4.95
CA THR A 166 12.17 -2.71 4.88
C THR A 166 11.52 -1.62 5.74
N TRP A 167 10.20 -1.52 5.75
CA TRP A 167 9.49 -0.59 6.64
C TRP A 167 9.56 -0.98 8.11
N LYS A 168 9.56 -2.28 8.43
CA LYS A 168 9.83 -2.75 9.79
C LYS A 168 11.23 -2.37 10.25
N GLN A 169 12.25 -2.60 9.42
CA GLN A 169 13.61 -2.18 9.71
C GLN A 169 13.71 -0.66 9.91
N LEU A 170 12.98 0.13 9.11
CA LEU A 170 12.91 1.58 9.27
C LEU A 170 12.24 1.98 10.60
N HIS A 171 11.20 1.25 11.01
CA HIS A 171 10.50 1.47 12.28
C HIS A 171 11.38 1.12 13.49
N ASP A 172 12.15 0.03 13.40
CA ASP A 172 12.99 -0.51 14.48
C ASP A 172 14.39 0.14 14.54
N ASP A 173 14.70 1.07 13.65
CA ASP A 173 15.98 1.77 13.60
C ASP A 173 16.08 2.84 14.71
N ASP A 174 16.96 2.58 15.68
CA ASP A 174 17.25 3.47 16.81
C ASP A 174 17.74 4.87 16.37
N GLU A 175 18.36 5.02 15.21
CA GLU A 175 18.78 6.35 14.70
C GLU A 175 17.61 7.14 14.09
N LYS A 176 16.49 6.47 13.82
CA LYS A 176 15.30 7.02 13.16
C LYS A 176 14.04 6.90 14.01
N THR A 177 14.18 6.87 15.34
CA THR A 177 13.05 6.75 16.27
C THR A 177 11.96 7.82 16.07
N HIS A 178 12.32 9.00 15.55
CA HIS A 178 11.33 10.05 15.24
C HIS A 178 10.40 9.68 14.08
N LEU A 179 10.77 8.73 13.21
CA LEU A 179 9.93 8.24 12.10
C LEU A 179 8.94 7.14 12.52
N CYS A 180 9.27 6.39 13.58
CA CYS A 180 8.46 5.31 14.15
C CYS A 180 6.94 5.63 14.23
N PRO A 181 6.48 6.74 14.85
CA PRO A 181 5.04 7.01 15.00
C PRO A 181 4.30 7.26 13.68
N TYR A 182 5.03 7.54 12.59
CA TYR A 182 4.47 7.75 11.26
C TYR A 182 4.43 6.45 10.47
N VAL A 183 5.55 5.73 10.43
CA VAL A 183 5.68 4.44 9.73
C VAL A 183 4.79 3.38 10.38
N GLN A 184 4.66 3.38 11.71
CA GLN A 184 3.79 2.46 12.44
C GLN A 184 2.34 2.47 11.91
N ARG A 185 1.82 3.65 11.57
CA ARG A 185 0.45 3.76 11.06
C ARG A 185 0.30 3.13 9.68
N GLY A 186 1.34 3.21 8.84
CA GLY A 186 1.40 2.47 7.59
C GLY A 186 1.46 0.96 7.83
N LEU A 187 2.35 0.51 8.72
CA LEU A 187 2.56 -0.90 9.08
C LEU A 187 1.28 -1.59 9.58
N GLU A 188 0.46 -0.91 10.41
CA GLU A 188 -0.84 -1.44 10.85
C GLU A 188 -1.75 -1.85 9.67
N TRP A 189 -1.72 -1.09 8.58
CA TRP A 189 -2.48 -1.41 7.37
C TRP A 189 -1.83 -2.50 6.54
N VAL A 190 -0.50 -2.50 6.43
CA VAL A 190 0.24 -3.59 5.78
C VAL A 190 -0.10 -4.93 6.45
N GLU A 191 -0.13 -4.97 7.79
CA GLU A 191 -0.47 -6.16 8.57
C GLU A 191 -1.90 -6.63 8.35
N LYS A 192 -2.86 -5.69 8.31
CA LYS A 192 -4.25 -6.01 8.00
C LYS A 192 -4.38 -6.71 6.64
N TYR A 193 -3.69 -6.21 5.62
CA TYR A 193 -3.71 -6.83 4.30
C TYR A 193 -2.92 -8.12 4.23
N TYR A 194 -1.79 -8.22 4.95
CA TYR A 194 -1.02 -9.46 5.04
C TYR A 194 -1.84 -10.58 5.69
N HIS A 195 -2.63 -10.27 6.72
CA HIS A 195 -3.58 -11.23 7.31
C HIS A 195 -4.63 -11.69 6.31
N HIS A 196 -5.21 -10.77 5.53
CA HIS A 196 -6.15 -11.14 4.46
C HIS A 196 -5.50 -12.07 3.42
N MET A 197 -4.23 -11.84 3.06
CA MET A 197 -3.52 -12.75 2.14
C MET A 197 -3.38 -14.15 2.74
N GLY A 198 -3.18 -14.27 4.05
CA GLY A 198 -3.13 -15.54 4.77
C GLY A 198 -4.43 -16.35 4.76
N ASP A 199 -5.58 -15.70 4.57
CA ASP A 199 -6.90 -16.34 4.53
C ASP A 199 -7.34 -16.77 3.11
N THR A 200 -6.60 -16.38 2.07
CA THR A 200 -6.93 -16.62 0.67
C THR A 200 -5.98 -17.65 0.06
N LYS A 201 -6.53 -18.75 -0.47
CA LYS A 201 -5.75 -19.92 -0.93
C LYS A 201 -4.79 -19.57 -2.07
N ALA A 202 -5.18 -18.64 -2.94
CA ALA A 202 -4.36 -18.21 -4.07
C ALA A 202 -2.99 -17.68 -3.61
N TYR A 203 -2.98 -16.86 -2.55
CA TYR A 203 -1.74 -16.33 -1.99
C TYR A 203 -0.94 -17.44 -1.30
N ILE A 204 -1.58 -18.29 -0.50
CA ILE A 204 -0.92 -19.43 0.17
C ILE A 204 -0.19 -20.32 -0.85
N ILE A 205 -0.86 -20.70 -1.94
CA ILE A 205 -0.27 -21.53 -3.01
C ILE A 205 0.88 -20.80 -3.69
N SER A 206 0.77 -19.48 -3.86
CA SER A 206 1.80 -18.65 -4.48
C SER A 206 3.04 -18.47 -3.60
N MET A 207 2.90 -18.57 -2.27
CA MET A 207 4.02 -18.52 -1.32
C MET A 207 4.81 -19.84 -1.22
N HIS A 208 4.23 -20.97 -1.64
CA HIS A 208 4.86 -22.30 -1.55
C HIS A 208 5.68 -22.68 -2.80
N LYS A 209 5.97 -21.74 -3.70
CA LYS A 209 6.74 -21.95 -4.94
C LYS A 209 8.07 -21.23 -4.91
#